data_AF-A0A5N5FMP5-F1
#
_entry.id   AF-A0A5N5FMP5-F1
#
_cell.length_a   1.000
_cell.length_b   1.000
_cell.length_c   1.000
_cell.angle_alpha   90.00
_cell.angle_beta   90.00
_cell.angle_gamma   90.00
#
_symmetry.space_group_name_H-M   'P 1'
#
loop_
_entity.id
_entity.type
_entity.pdbx_description
1 polymer ?
#
loop_
_entity_poly.entity_id
_entity_poly.type
_entity_poly.pdbx_seq_one_letter_code
_entity_poly.pdbx_strand_id
1 'polypeptide(L)' 'MAMNILRENIILRDEYDLVKFIKLVQQAGLFVSLQIGLYVCAQWNFGGFPVWLKYVPGIAFRRTMNLSR' A
#
# COMPACT_ATOMS: atom_id res chain seq x y z
N MET A 1 -18.47 -8.41 -3.16
CA MET A 1 -18.33 -7.47 -4.30
C MET A 1 -17.09 -6.57 -4.16
N ALA A 2 -16.89 -5.85 -3.04
CA ALA A 2 -15.71 -4.99 -2.82
C ALA A 2 -14.33 -5.72 -2.87
N MET A 3 -14.23 -6.96 -2.36
CA MET A 3 -12.98 -7.73 -2.42
C MET A 3 -12.56 -8.15 -3.84
N ASN A 4 -13.49 -8.26 -4.79
CA ASN A 4 -13.15 -8.59 -6.19
C ASN A 4 -12.62 -7.37 -6.94
N ILE A 5 -13.16 -6.17 -6.68
CA ILE A 5 -12.69 -4.91 -7.27
C ILE A 5 -11.23 -4.61 -6.85
N LEU A 6 -10.87 -4.95 -5.60
CA LEU A 6 -9.51 -4.77 -5.09
C LEU A 6 -8.49 -5.68 -5.77
N ARG A 7 -8.86 -6.91 -6.15
CA ARG A 7 -7.94 -7.83 -6.84
C ARG A 7 -7.61 -7.39 -8.26
N GLU A 8 -8.52 -6.68 -8.92
CA GLU A 8 -8.36 -6.25 -10.32
C GLU A 8 -7.50 -4.98 -10.49
N ASN A 9 -7.15 -4.29 -9.40
CA ASN A 9 -6.46 -3.00 -9.45
C ASN A 9 -5.06 -3.00 -8.77
N ILE A 10 -4.51 -4.17 -8.45
CA ILE A 10 -3.16 -4.30 -7.86
C ILE A 10 -2.13 -4.40 -9.00
N ILE A 11 -1.18 -3.46 -9.04
CA ILE A 11 -0.11 -3.42 -10.03
C ILE A 11 1.18 -3.93 -9.38
N LEU A 12 1.66 -5.10 -9.82
CA LEU A 12 2.96 -5.69 -9.47
C LEU A 12 3.71 -6.07 -10.74
N ARG A 13 4.05 -5.07 -11.57
CA ARG A 13 4.75 -5.26 -12.84
C ARG A 13 5.96 -4.35 -12.91
N ASP A 14 6.97 -4.79 -13.66
CA ASP A 14 8.19 -4.03 -13.96
C ASP A 14 8.86 -3.47 -12.70
N GLU A 15 9.04 -2.15 -12.58
CA GLU A 15 9.61 -1.50 -11.40
C GLU A 15 8.78 -1.63 -10.11
N TYR A 16 7.52 -2.07 -10.20
CA TYR A 16 6.61 -2.24 -9.05
C TYR A 16 6.50 -3.70 -8.58
N ASP A 17 7.29 -4.63 -9.13
CA ASP A 17 7.29 -6.03 -8.70
C ASP A 17 8.10 -6.22 -7.40
N LEU A 18 7.40 -6.07 -6.28
CA LEU A 18 7.93 -6.32 -4.94
C LEU A 18 8.47 -7.75 -4.77
N VAL A 19 7.80 -8.74 -5.36
CA VAL A 19 8.18 -10.16 -5.19
C VAL A 19 9.51 -10.43 -5.88
N LYS A 20 9.69 -9.88 -7.08
CA LYS A 20 10.98 -9.94 -7.80
C LYS A 20 12.09 -9.25 -7.02
N PHE A 21 11.83 -8.07 -6.46
CA PHE A 21 12.83 -7.35 -5.66
C PHE A 21 13.28 -8.17 -4.44
N ILE A 22 12.34 -8.71 -3.66
CA ILE A 22 12.68 -9.51 -2.47
C ILE A 22 13.49 -10.76 -2.85
N LYS A 23 13.14 -11.44 -3.95
CA LYS A 23 13.89 -12.60 -4.45
C LYS A 23 15.33 -12.23 -4.84
N LEU A 24 15.54 -11.05 -5.45
CA LEU A 24 16.89 -10.57 -5.78
C LEU A 24 17.71 -10.27 -4.53
N VAL A 25 17.11 -9.66 -3.51
CA VAL A 25 17.80 -9.40 -2.23
C VAL A 25 18.19 -10.71 -1.55
N GLN A 26 17.31 -11.73 -1.59
CA GLN A 26 17.62 -13.07 -1.11
C GLN A 26 18.80 -13.71 -1.88
N GLN A 27 18.83 -13.59 -3.21
CA GLN A 27 19.94 -14.10 -4.03
C GLN A 27 21.27 -13.40 -3.75
N ALA A 28 21.22 -12.11 -3.36
CA ALA A 28 22.38 -11.36 -2.93
C ALA A 28 22.85 -11.68 -1.49
N GLY A 29 22.15 -12.57 -0.77
CA GLY A 29 22.47 -12.94 0.62
C GLY A 29 22.17 -11.83 1.64
N LEU A 30 21.30 -10.88 1.30
CA LEU A 30 20.94 -9.74 2.13
C LEU A 30 19.60 -9.94 2.84
N PHE A 31 19.35 -9.13 3.88
CA PHE A 31 18.09 -9.11 4.60
C PHE A 31 17.22 -7.90 4.21
N VAL A 32 15.91 -8.06 4.26
CA VAL A 32 14.93 -7.00 3.95
C VAL A 32 14.22 -6.57 5.23
N SER A 33 14.23 -5.27 5.54
CA SER A 33 13.30 -4.66 6.49
C SER A 33 12.11 -4.10 5.72
N LEU A 34 10.97 -4.81 5.77
CA LEU A 34 9.79 -4.43 5.02
C LEU A 34 8.84 -3.59 5.88
N GLN A 35 8.72 -2.30 5.58
CA GLN A 35 7.83 -1.37 6.28
C GLN A 35 6.45 -1.35 5.63
N ILE A 36 5.60 -2.33 5.99
CA ILE A 36 4.23 -2.41 5.48
C ILE A 36 3.34 -1.43 6.26
N GLY A 37 3.06 -0.28 5.65
CA GLY A 37 2.09 0.69 6.14
C GLY A 37 1.44 1.45 5.01
N LEU A 38 0.16 1.81 5.17
CA LEU A 38 -0.56 2.61 4.16
C LEU A 38 0.02 4.00 3.96
N TYR A 39 0.83 4.48 4.91
CA TYR A 39 1.59 5.70 4.77
C TYR A 39 3.02 5.45 5.15
N VAL A 40 3.92 5.83 4.24
CA VAL A 40 5.35 5.55 4.31
C VAL A 40 6.19 6.81 4.42
N CYS A 41 5.58 8.01 4.42
CA CYS A 41 6.28 9.29 4.61
C CYS A 41 7.46 9.52 3.62
N ALA A 42 7.57 8.71 2.56
CA ALA A 42 8.75 8.57 1.72
C ALA A 42 8.89 9.69 0.68
N GLN A 43 8.33 10.88 0.95
CA GLN A 43 8.10 11.95 -0.03
C GLN A 43 7.35 11.49 -1.30
N TRP A 44 6.71 10.33 -1.21
CA TRP A 44 5.88 9.78 -2.27
C TRP A 44 4.53 10.49 -2.31
N ASN A 45 3.93 10.57 -3.51
CA ASN A 45 2.66 11.23 -3.73
C ASN A 45 1.60 10.78 -2.70
N PHE A 46 0.99 11.77 -2.04
CA PHE A 46 -0.01 11.59 -0.96
C PHE A 46 0.42 10.66 0.18
N GLY A 47 1.72 10.58 0.45
CA GLY A 47 2.30 9.76 1.53
C GLY A 47 2.20 8.25 1.30
N GLY A 48 1.83 7.82 0.10
CA GLY A 48 1.55 6.42 -0.25
C GLY A 48 0.06 6.06 -0.25
N PHE A 49 -0.83 6.96 0.18
CA PHE A 49 -2.26 6.71 0.10
C PHE A 49 -2.76 6.87 -1.35
N PRO A 50 -3.67 6.00 -1.81
CA PRO A 50 -4.37 6.23 -3.06
C PRO A 50 -5.26 7.48 -2.99
N VAL A 51 -5.20 8.36 -3.99
CA VAL A 51 -5.94 9.64 -4.00
C VAL A 51 -7.45 9.44 -3.89
N TRP A 52 -7.99 8.38 -4.49
CA TRP A 52 -9.43 8.06 -4.43
C TRP A 52 -9.92 7.82 -3.00
N LEU A 53 -9.03 7.45 -2.07
CA LEU A 53 -9.37 7.17 -0.68
C LEU A 53 -9.86 8.44 0.05
N LYS A 54 -9.52 9.64 -0.44
CA LYS A 54 -10.00 10.92 0.10
C LYS A 54 -11.50 11.12 -0.11
N TYR A 55 -12.08 10.54 -1.15
CA TYR A 55 -13.49 10.77 -1.53
C TYR A 55 -14.45 9.76 -0.90
N VAL A 56 -13.94 8.83 -0.08
CA VAL A 56 -14.77 7.86 0.64
C VAL A 56 -15.45 8.58 1.82
N PRO A 57 -16.80 8.59 1.89
CA PRO A 57 -17.52 9.22 3.00
C PRO A 57 -17.12 8.60 4.34
N GLY A 58 -16.94 9.44 5.36
CA GLY A 58 -16.56 9.00 6.72
C GLY A 58 -15.09 8.64 6.90
N ILE A 59 -14.24 8.76 5.88
CA ILE A 59 -12.82 8.44 5.99
C ILE A 59 -12.07 9.43 6.89
N ALA A 60 -11.34 8.90 7.86
CA ALA A 60 -10.39 9.64 8.68
C ALA A 60 -9.00 9.01 8.58
N PHE A 61 -8.07 9.70 7.91
CA PHE A 61 -6.69 9.23 7.81
C PHE A 61 -6.02 9.20 9.19
N ARG A 62 -5.33 8.10 9.50
CA ARG A 62 -4.52 7.91 10.72
C ARG A 62 -5.28 8.17 12.03
N ARG A 63 -6.58 7.85 12.08
CA ARG A 63 -7.43 8.01 13.27
C ARG A 63 -8.31 6.78 13.48
N THR A 64 -8.72 6.56 14.74
CA THR A 64 -9.76 5.59 15.08
C THR A 64 -11.10 6.08 14.53
N MET A 65 -11.69 5.34 13.60
CA MET A 65 -13.06 5.61 13.14
C MET A 65 -14.05 4.91 14.07
N ASN A 66 -14.93 5.68 14.71
CA ASN A 66 -16.07 5.12 15.43
C ASN A 66 -17.21 4.92 14.42
N LEU A 67 -17.66 3.67 14.29
CA LEU A 67 -18.77 3.25 13.40
C LEU A 67 -20.16 3.57 13.98
N SER A 68 -20.25 4.35 15.06
CA SER A 68 -21.49 4.74 15.72
C SER A 68 -21.81 6.22 15.47
N ARG A 69 -22.23 6.55 14.25
CA ARG A 69 -23.00 7.76 13.93
C ARG A 69 -23.67 7.63 12.58
#